data_AF-A0A1V3XE88-F1
#
_entry.id   AF-A0A1V3XE88-F1
#
_cell.length_a   1.000
_cell.length_b   1.000
_cell.length_c   1.000
_cell.angle_alpha   90.00
_cell.angle_beta   90.00
_cell.angle_gamma   90.00
#
_symmetry.space_group_name_H-M   'P 1'
#
loop_
_entity.id
_entity.type
_entity.pdbx_description
1 polymer ?
#
loop_
_entity_poly.entity_id
_entity_poly.type
_entity_poly.pdbx_seq_one_letter_code
_entity_poly.pdbx_strand_id
1 'polypeptide(L)'
;MNPDDRTVKAKAAAALAKKALGLRYTMGVIALHGRHVGGTHGRLPDSDEDTPLIITSSPDLLPDKAAPISVTAVRDVVLDAHGLRQH
;
A
#
# COMPACT_ATOMS: atom_id res chain seq x y z
N MET A 1 13.75 -17.45 -3.52
CA MET A 1 13.12 -18.59 -4.23
C MET A 1 12.22 -17.94 -5.25
N ASN A 2 12.32 -18.30 -6.52
CA ASN A 2 11.54 -17.65 -7.55
C ASN A 2 10.11 -18.23 -7.55
N PRO A 3 9.06 -17.43 -7.29
CA PRO A 3 7.68 -17.92 -7.35
C PRO A 3 7.26 -18.40 -8.75
N ASP A 4 7.96 -17.95 -9.80
CA ASP A 4 7.70 -18.38 -11.19
C ASP A 4 8.34 -19.75 -11.51
N ASP A 5 9.16 -20.30 -10.60
CA ASP A 5 9.74 -21.63 -10.74
C ASP A 5 8.70 -22.71 -10.39
N ARG A 6 8.35 -23.55 -11.36
CA ARG A 6 7.39 -24.66 -11.19
C ARG A 6 7.75 -25.62 -10.05
N THR A 7 9.04 -25.71 -9.69
CA THR A 7 9.56 -26.58 -8.62
C THR A 7 9.69 -25.88 -7.27
N VAL A 8 9.29 -24.60 -7.16
CA VAL A 8 9.51 -23.79 -5.95
C VAL A 8 8.92 -24.41 -4.69
N LYS A 9 7.75 -25.06 -4.79
CA LYS A 9 7.11 -25.75 -3.66
C LYS A 9 7.94 -26.93 -3.15
N ALA A 10 8.53 -27.72 -4.06
CA ALA A 10 9.40 -28.84 -3.68
C ALA A 10 10.71 -28.35 -3.03
N LYS A 11 11.29 -27.27 -3.57
CA LYS A 11 12.49 -26.62 -2.98
C LYS A 11 12.21 -26.07 -1.58
N ALA A 12 11.04 -25.48 -1.37
CA ALA A 12 10.58 -25.02 -0.06
C ALA A 12 10.42 -26.18 0.92
N ALA A 13 9.75 -27.27 0.52
CA ALA A 13 9.59 -28.47 1.34
C ALA A 13 10.94 -29.07 1.75
N ALA A 14 11.90 -29.16 0.83
CA ALA A 14 13.25 -29.66 1.13
C ALA A 14 14.01 -28.74 2.11
N ALA A 15 13.87 -27.42 1.98
CA ALA A 15 14.47 -26.48 2.93
C ALA A 15 13.86 -26.63 4.33
N LEU A 16 12.53 -26.81 4.43
CA LEU A 16 11.85 -27.08 5.69
C LEU A 16 12.28 -28.41 6.32
N ALA A 17 12.48 -29.47 5.52
CA ALA A 17 13.00 -30.74 6.01
C ALA A 17 14.42 -30.59 6.60
N LYS A 18 15.31 -29.85 5.92
CA LYS A 18 16.65 -29.53 6.45
C LYS A 18 16.58 -28.76 7.76
N LYS A 19 15.63 -27.81 7.89
CA LYS A 19 15.34 -27.12 9.16
C LYS A 19 14.98 -28.11 10.27
N ALA A 20 14.03 -28.99 9.98
CA ALA A 20 13.50 -29.95 10.95
C ALA A 20 14.60 -30.91 11.46
N LEU A 21 15.58 -31.23 10.61
CA LEU A 21 16.72 -32.08 10.95
C LEU A 21 17.87 -31.34 11.66
N GLY A 22 17.74 -30.04 11.95
CA GLY A 22 18.76 -29.26 12.66
C GLY A 22 19.98 -28.85 11.83
N LEU A 23 19.91 -28.99 10.50
CA LEU A 23 21.00 -28.57 9.62
C LEU A 23 21.06 -27.04 9.53
N ARG A 24 22.26 -26.50 9.24
CA ARG A 24 22.42 -25.09 8.86
C ARG A 24 22.10 -24.93 7.38
N TYR A 25 21.19 -24.02 7.05
CA TYR A 25 20.68 -23.86 5.69
C TYR A 25 20.10 -22.44 5.51
N THR A 26 19.93 -22.03 4.26
CA THR A 26 19.34 -20.73 3.91
C THR A 26 17.88 -20.89 3.49
N MET A 27 16.98 -20.13 4.11
CA MET A 27 15.60 -19.97 3.65
C MET A 27 15.53 -18.82 2.65
N GLY A 28 15.91 -19.09 1.41
CA GLY A 28 15.74 -18.13 0.33
C GLY A 28 14.27 -18.02 -0.05
N VAL A 29 13.38 -17.51 0.80
CA VAL A 29 11.92 -17.44 0.54
C VAL A 29 11.46 -16.10 -0.04
N ILE A 30 12.36 -15.13 -0.14
CA ILE A 30 12.07 -13.81 -0.70
C ILE A 30 12.11 -13.89 -2.23
N ALA A 31 11.09 -13.35 -2.88
CA ALA A 31 11.04 -13.18 -4.34
C ALA A 31 11.88 -11.96 -4.75
N LEU A 32 12.50 -11.99 -5.92
CA LEU A 32 13.31 -10.88 -6.45
C LEU A 32 12.45 -9.75 -7.05
N HIS A 33 11.14 -9.96 -7.17
CA HIS A 33 10.17 -8.98 -7.66
C HIS A 33 8.86 -9.09 -6.87
N GLY A 34 8.11 -7.98 -6.85
CA GLY A 34 6.90 -7.81 -6.05
C GLY A 34 5.59 -8.16 -6.76
N ARG A 35 5.59 -8.88 -7.90
CA ARG A 35 4.38 -9.07 -8.74
C ARG A 35 3.19 -9.70 -8.01
N HIS A 36 3.44 -10.41 -6.91
CA HIS A 36 2.44 -11.08 -6.08
C HIS A 36 2.04 -10.26 -4.85
N VAL A 37 2.58 -9.05 -4.69
CA VAL A 37 2.21 -8.10 -3.64
C VAL A 37 0.93 -7.41 -4.10
N GLY A 38 -0.19 -7.69 -3.41
CA GLY A 38 -1.49 -7.10 -3.74
C GLY A 38 -1.67 -5.65 -3.31
N GLY A 39 -0.69 -5.06 -2.64
CA GLY A 39 -0.71 -3.68 -2.18
C GLY A 39 0.44 -3.39 -1.23
N THR A 40 0.95 -2.17 -1.28
CA THR A 40 1.98 -1.64 -0.36
C THR A 40 1.46 -0.38 0.30
N HIS A 41 1.78 -0.16 1.56
CA HIS A 41 1.42 1.08 2.25
C HIS A 41 2.55 2.09 2.16
N GLY A 42 2.23 3.38 2.26
CA GLY A 42 3.21 4.46 2.43
C GLY A 42 3.95 4.92 1.17
N ARG A 43 3.77 4.24 0.03
CA ARG A 43 4.21 4.75 -1.27
C ARG A 43 3.13 5.67 -1.83
N LEU A 44 3.53 6.81 -2.40
CA LEU A 44 2.62 7.68 -3.13
C LEU A 44 2.11 6.99 -4.42
N PRO A 45 0.88 7.26 -4.85
CA PRO A 45 0.35 6.80 -6.13
C PRO A 45 1.25 7.24 -7.31
N ASP A 46 1.31 6.41 -8.35
CA ASP A 46 2.09 6.70 -9.56
C ASP A 46 1.30 7.52 -10.60
N SER A 47 -0.03 7.61 -10.46
CA SER A 47 -0.92 8.42 -11.31
C SER A 47 -2.04 9.07 -10.49
N ASP A 48 -2.69 10.07 -11.09
CA ASP A 48 -3.78 10.81 -10.46
C ASP A 48 -5.01 9.92 -10.19
N GLU A 49 -5.27 8.94 -11.05
CA GLU A 49 -6.39 7.98 -10.90
C GLU A 49 -6.26 7.07 -9.68
N ASP A 50 -5.01 6.83 -9.23
CA ASP A 50 -4.71 6.01 -8.06
C ASP A 50 -4.65 6.84 -6.76
N THR A 51 -4.99 8.15 -6.82
CA THR A 51 -4.98 9.03 -5.65
C THR A 51 -6.25 8.91 -4.79
N PRO A 52 -6.15 9.17 -3.47
CA PRO A 52 -7.32 9.23 -2.60
C PRO A 52 -8.31 10.32 -3.04
N LEU A 53 -9.61 10.03 -2.93
CA LEU A 53 -10.67 10.97 -3.28
C LEU A 53 -11.28 11.64 -2.05
N ILE A 54 -11.59 12.92 -2.18
CA ILE A 54 -12.47 13.66 -1.27
C ILE A 54 -13.79 13.98 -1.99
N ILE A 55 -14.91 13.62 -1.39
CA ILE A 55 -16.24 13.78 -1.99
C ILE A 55 -17.13 14.47 -0.97
N THR A 56 -17.86 15.50 -1.41
CA THR A 56 -18.77 16.27 -0.56
C THR A 56 -20.02 16.69 -1.33
N SER A 57 -21.16 16.75 -0.64
CA SER A 57 -22.40 17.34 -1.16
C SER A 57 -22.43 18.87 -1.05
N SER A 58 -21.49 19.46 -0.31
CA SER A 58 -21.38 20.91 -0.10
C SER A 58 -20.25 21.47 -0.97
N PRO A 59 -20.56 22.00 -2.17
CA PRO A 59 -19.55 22.38 -3.16
C PRO A 59 -18.62 23.50 -2.68
N ASP A 60 -19.10 24.35 -1.76
CA ASP A 60 -18.36 25.51 -1.27
C ASP A 60 -17.18 25.13 -0.34
N LEU A 61 -17.14 23.88 0.15
CA LEU A 61 -16.02 23.35 0.94
C LEU A 61 -14.77 23.05 0.08
N LEU A 62 -14.93 22.94 -1.24
CA LEU A 62 -13.86 22.65 -2.19
C LEU A 62 -13.84 23.76 -3.26
N PRO A 63 -13.21 24.91 -2.98
CA PRO A 63 -13.28 26.10 -3.83
C PRO A 63 -12.71 25.87 -5.24
N ASP A 64 -11.75 24.95 -5.37
CA ASP A 64 -11.28 24.44 -6.65
C ASP A 64 -11.56 22.93 -6.76
N LYS A 65 -12.70 22.60 -7.38
CA LYS A 65 -13.23 21.23 -7.45
C LYS A 65 -12.34 20.25 -8.22
N ALA A 66 -11.44 20.77 -9.06
CA ALA A 66 -10.60 19.96 -9.94
C ALA A 66 -9.13 19.95 -9.50
N ALA A 67 -8.74 20.82 -8.56
CA ALA A 67 -7.37 20.86 -8.08
C ALA A 67 -7.12 19.83 -6.98
N PRO A 68 -5.97 19.12 -7.01
CA PRO A 68 -5.50 18.34 -5.88
C PRO A 68 -5.33 19.22 -4.64
N ILE A 69 -5.72 18.71 -3.47
CA ILE A 69 -5.44 19.34 -2.19
C ILE A 69 -4.33 18.58 -1.45
N SER A 70 -3.53 19.28 -0.68
CA SER A 70 -2.59 18.61 0.24
C SER A 70 -3.37 17.77 1.25
N VAL A 71 -2.87 16.57 1.55
CA VAL A 71 -3.45 15.69 2.59
C VAL A 71 -3.56 16.41 3.94
N THR A 72 -2.61 17.31 4.25
CA THR A 72 -2.65 18.09 5.50
C THR A 72 -3.81 19.08 5.57
N ALA A 73 -4.36 19.50 4.42
CA ALA A 73 -5.51 20.42 4.36
C ALA A 73 -6.84 19.73 4.64
N VAL A 74 -6.91 18.39 4.61
CA VAL A 74 -8.15 17.62 4.86
C VAL A 74 -8.71 17.90 6.25
N ARG A 75 -7.86 18.08 7.26
CA ARG A 75 -8.27 18.48 8.61
C ARG A 75 -9.15 19.73 8.55
N ASP A 76 -8.67 20.74 7.84
CA ASP A 76 -9.30 22.04 7.81
C ASP A 76 -10.64 21.97 7.08
N VAL A 77 -10.72 21.22 5.97
CA VAL A 77 -11.99 20.93 5.27
C VAL A 77 -13.01 20.27 6.21
N VAL A 78 -12.58 19.31 7.02
CA VAL A 78 -13.48 18.64 8.00
C VAL A 78 -13.95 19.61 9.09
N LEU A 79 -13.06 20.48 9.59
CA LEU A 79 -13.43 21.48 10.59
C LEU A 79 -14.39 22.54 10.02
N ASP A 80 -14.18 22.97 8.78
CA ASP A 80 -15.05 23.90 8.07
C ASP A 80 -16.44 23.29 7.84
N ALA A 81 -16.51 22.01 7.45
CA ALA A 81 -17.77 21.27 7.27
C ALA A 81 -18.62 21.22 8.55
N HIS A 82 -17.99 21.29 9.71
CA HIS A 82 -18.65 21.29 11.02
C HIS A 82 -18.79 22.68 11.65
N GLY A 83 -18.31 23.75 10.99
CA GLY A 83 -18.30 25.10 11.56
C GLY A 83 -17.41 25.24 12.80
N LEU A 84 -16.37 24.42 12.93
CA LEU A 84 -15.49 24.33 14.10
C LEU A 84 -14.11 24.97 13.89
N ARG A 85 -13.83 25.51 12.69
CA ARG A 85 -12.55 26.16 12.42
C ARG A 85 -12.54 27.55 13.05
N GLN A 86 -11.63 27.76 13.99
CA GLN A 86 -11.36 29.04 14.62
C GLN A 86 -10.20 29.71 13.85
N HIS A 87 -10.36 30.99 13.50
CA HIS A 87 -9.33 31.79 12.83
C HIS A 87 -8.15 32.13 13.76
#